data_AF-A0A800IHS2-F1
#
_entry.id   AF-A0A800IHS2-F1
#
_cell.length_a   1.000
_cell.length_b   1.000
_cell.length_c   1.000
_cell.angle_alpha   90.00
_cell.angle_beta   90.00
_cell.angle_gamma   90.00
#
_symmetry.space_group_name_H-M   'P 1'
#
loop_
_entity.id
_entity.type
_entity.pdbx_description
1 polymer ?
#
loop_
_entity_poly.entity_id
_entity_poly.type
_entity_poly.pdbx_seq_one_letter_code
_entity_poly.pdbx_strand_id
1 'polypeptide(L)'
;MENSFPQYAVKQLTISGTPAFEVVRDLCEDPDFDGLIIWSATASALYPPEPYTNRDDHIYVQFYHDEFRRGISIDKNLECWLGSYLQSHLVTLSPYLTLKAISEASYRPTPIYISMNFNRYKSARYYSVMTKSERDEHRRKRIERRSAAHRVLDMGQFNESIKNDLTPLYRLLRSRGGELVLLRMPTTGEHWSMDNDSARKEFFWDQITELTDIPTIHFRDYPELMAFDCPDTSHLDTTDAPEFTRRLSRILKRKLEGGKLHPLGR
;
A
#
# COMPACT_ATOMS: atom_id res chain seq x y z
N MET A 1 9.55 3.65 -11.11
CA MET A 1 10.36 3.44 -9.90
C MET A 1 11.71 2.84 -10.27
N GLU A 2 11.75 1.67 -10.89
CA GLU A 2 12.99 0.98 -11.33
C GLU A 2 13.94 1.89 -12.13
N ASN A 3 13.44 2.59 -13.16
CA ASN A 3 14.26 3.53 -13.94
C ASN A 3 14.85 4.69 -13.12
N SER A 4 14.21 5.07 -12.01
CA SER A 4 14.67 6.16 -11.14
C SER A 4 15.63 5.69 -10.06
N PHE A 5 15.62 4.39 -9.76
CA PHE A 5 16.42 3.74 -8.73
C PHE A 5 17.00 2.41 -9.26
N PRO A 6 17.87 2.46 -10.28
CA PRO A 6 18.40 1.25 -10.93
C PRO A 6 19.26 0.38 -10.00
N GLN A 7 19.73 0.94 -8.87
CA GLN A 7 20.48 0.22 -7.85
C GLN A 7 19.61 -0.70 -6.98
N TYR A 8 18.28 -0.54 -6.98
CA TYR A 8 17.38 -1.34 -6.16
C TYR A 8 16.55 -2.31 -7.01
N ALA A 9 16.43 -3.55 -6.54
CA ALA A 9 15.42 -4.47 -7.03
C ALA A 9 14.06 -4.12 -6.41
N VAL A 10 13.16 -3.52 -7.19
CA VAL A 10 11.85 -3.09 -6.67
C VAL A 10 10.93 -4.29 -6.47
N LYS A 11 10.40 -4.44 -5.25
CA LYS A 11 9.42 -5.47 -4.88
C LYS A 11 8.19 -4.85 -4.25
N GLN A 12 7.01 -5.34 -4.63
CA GLN A 12 5.74 -4.94 -4.05
C GLN A 12 5.29 -5.96 -3.01
N LEU A 13 5.36 -5.56 -1.73
CA LEU A 13 5.02 -6.41 -0.59
C LEU A 13 3.64 -6.12 0.00
N THR A 14 2.92 -5.11 -0.49
CA THR A 14 1.57 -4.79 0.00
C THR A 14 0.58 -5.93 -0.20
N ILE A 15 -0.30 -6.06 0.80
CA ILE A 15 -1.35 -7.06 0.86
C ILE A 15 -2.68 -6.32 0.95
N SER A 16 -3.62 -6.73 0.10
CA SER A 16 -4.85 -6.00 -0.12
C SER A 16 -5.76 -6.04 1.09
N GLY A 17 -6.01 -4.89 1.71
CA GLY A 17 -6.88 -4.78 2.88
C GLY A 17 -6.21 -5.16 4.20
N THR A 18 -4.88 -5.35 4.20
CA THR A 18 -4.11 -5.72 5.38
C THR A 18 -3.14 -4.57 5.72
N PRO A 19 -2.88 -4.29 7.01
CA PRO A 19 -1.76 -3.43 7.39
C PRO A 19 -0.43 -3.95 6.88
N ALA A 20 0.57 -3.09 6.93
CA ALA A 20 1.93 -3.47 6.57
C ALA A 20 2.87 -3.47 7.78
N PHE A 21 2.35 -3.29 9.00
CA PHE A 21 3.20 -3.12 10.18
C PHE A 21 4.08 -4.34 10.42
N GLU A 22 3.50 -5.55 10.40
CA GLU A 22 4.25 -6.78 10.66
C GLU A 22 5.26 -7.06 9.55
N VAL A 23 4.94 -6.75 8.28
CA VAL A 23 5.87 -6.87 7.15
C VAL A 23 7.03 -5.87 7.27
N VAL A 24 6.75 -4.63 7.66
CA VAL A 24 7.78 -3.61 7.88
C VAL A 24 8.64 -3.98 9.08
N ARG A 25 8.04 -4.48 10.16
CA ARG A 25 8.77 -4.98 11.31
C ARG A 25 9.72 -6.11 10.91
N ASP A 26 9.24 -7.09 10.16
CA ASP A 26 10.04 -8.21 9.68
C ASP A 26 11.27 -7.75 8.87
N LEU A 27 11.10 -6.81 7.93
CA LEU A 27 12.23 -6.22 7.18
C LEU A 27 13.17 -5.39 8.07
N CYS A 28 12.60 -4.68 9.04
CA CYS A 28 13.33 -3.93 10.07
C CYS A 28 14.01 -4.84 11.11
N GLU A 29 13.75 -6.14 11.13
CA GLU A 29 14.41 -7.12 12.01
C GLU A 29 15.32 -8.08 11.23
N ASP A 30 15.12 -8.23 9.92
CA ASP A 30 15.97 -9.05 9.04
C ASP A 30 17.39 -8.47 8.95
N PRO A 31 18.43 -9.16 9.46
CA PRO A 31 19.80 -8.66 9.47
C PRO A 31 20.42 -8.52 8.07
N ASP A 32 19.87 -9.23 7.06
CA ASP A 32 20.39 -9.24 5.70
C ASP A 32 19.77 -8.14 4.81
N PHE A 33 18.75 -7.43 5.31
CA PHE A 33 18.13 -6.34 4.57
C PHE A 33 18.82 -5.00 4.86
N ASP A 34 19.16 -4.23 3.84
CA ASP A 34 19.72 -2.87 3.97
C ASP A 34 19.12 -1.93 2.90
N GLY A 35 17.95 -2.30 2.39
CA GLY A 35 17.28 -1.60 1.31
C GLY A 35 16.44 -0.41 1.77
N LEU A 36 15.71 0.16 0.80
CA LEU A 36 14.75 1.22 1.01
C LEU A 36 13.33 0.65 1.12
N ILE A 37 12.67 0.91 2.25
CA ILE A 37 11.25 0.64 2.47
C ILE A 37 10.45 1.91 2.16
N ILE A 38 9.49 1.82 1.24
CA ILE A 38 8.49 2.86 1.01
C ILE A 38 7.17 2.35 1.55
N TRP A 39 6.79 2.83 2.74
CA TRP A 39 5.57 2.39 3.40
C TRP A 39 4.47 3.41 3.23
N SER A 40 3.45 3.06 2.43
CA SER A 40 2.26 3.87 2.34
C SER A 40 1.26 3.59 3.48
N ALA A 41 0.86 4.63 4.19
CA ALA A 41 -0.12 4.54 5.27
C ALA A 41 -0.91 5.84 5.44
N THR A 42 -2.07 5.75 6.10
CA THR A 42 -2.77 6.88 6.72
C THR A 42 -2.38 6.98 8.20
N ALA A 43 -2.62 8.12 8.85
CA ALA A 43 -2.43 8.23 10.31
C ALA A 43 -3.23 7.16 11.07
N SER A 44 -4.48 6.92 10.65
CA SER A 44 -5.33 5.86 11.19
C SER A 44 -4.84 4.43 10.97
N ALA A 45 -3.98 4.20 9.98
CA ALA A 45 -3.37 2.89 9.72
C ALA A 45 -2.04 2.70 10.47
N LEU A 46 -1.32 3.80 10.75
CA LEU A 46 -0.15 3.77 11.64
C LEU A 46 -0.54 3.58 13.11
N TYR A 47 -1.74 4.02 13.48
CA TYR A 47 -2.33 3.82 14.80
C TYR A 47 -3.72 3.18 14.68
N PRO A 48 -3.80 1.86 14.42
CA PRO A 48 -5.07 1.16 14.33
C PRO A 48 -5.82 1.13 15.67
N PRO A 49 -7.16 1.01 15.68
CA PRO A 49 -7.92 0.92 16.92
C PRO A 49 -7.75 -0.46 17.57
N GLU A 50 -7.70 -0.49 18.91
CA GLU A 50 -7.77 -1.72 19.69
C GLU A 50 -9.23 -2.14 20.00
N PRO A 51 -9.54 -3.46 20.06
CA PRO A 51 -8.68 -4.57 19.71
C PRO A 51 -8.45 -4.62 18.19
N TYR A 52 -7.20 -4.64 17.77
CA TYR A 52 -6.90 -4.77 16.35
C TYR A 52 -6.98 -6.24 15.93
N THR A 53 -8.17 -6.72 15.60
CA THR A 53 -8.44 -8.14 15.36
C THR A 53 -7.92 -8.68 14.02
N ASN A 54 -7.53 -7.82 13.08
CA ASN A 54 -7.06 -8.21 11.74
C ASN A 54 -5.55 -7.97 11.56
N ARG A 55 -4.71 -8.54 12.42
CA ARG A 55 -3.25 -8.67 12.16
C ARG A 55 -2.98 -9.78 11.14
N ASP A 56 -3.69 -9.74 10.01
CA ASP A 56 -3.54 -10.76 8.97
C ASP A 56 -2.13 -10.70 8.36
N ASP A 57 -1.43 -9.56 8.45
CA ASP A 57 -0.03 -9.43 8.01
C ASP A 57 0.91 -10.35 8.76
N HIS A 58 0.64 -10.62 10.04
CA HIS A 58 1.39 -11.62 10.81
C HIS A 58 1.31 -13.01 10.19
N ILE A 59 0.13 -13.41 9.69
CA ILE A 59 -0.07 -14.73 9.07
C ILE A 59 0.78 -14.87 7.80
N TYR A 60 0.91 -13.79 7.02
CA TYR A 60 1.75 -13.81 5.81
C TYR A 60 3.23 -13.86 6.13
N VAL A 61 3.69 -13.12 7.15
CA VAL A 61 5.08 -13.18 7.63
C VAL A 61 5.39 -14.56 8.20
N GLN A 62 4.49 -15.12 9.00
CA GLN A 62 4.64 -16.47 9.55
C GLN A 62 4.72 -17.50 8.43
N PHE A 63 3.80 -17.48 7.46
CA PHE A 63 3.84 -18.36 6.30
C PHE A 63 5.18 -18.26 5.53
N TYR A 64 5.70 -17.04 5.36
CA TYR A 64 6.99 -16.83 4.72
C TYR A 64 8.13 -17.55 5.46
N HIS A 65 8.25 -17.39 6.78
CA HIS A 65 9.34 -18.01 7.55
C HIS A 65 9.16 -19.51 7.77
N ASP A 66 7.93 -19.96 8.02
CA ASP A 66 7.66 -21.35 8.40
C ASP A 66 7.60 -22.30 7.21
N GLU A 67 7.06 -21.84 6.08
CA GLU A 67 6.82 -22.68 4.90
C GLU A 67 7.67 -22.25 3.70
N PHE A 68 7.61 -20.97 3.32
CA PHE A 68 8.20 -20.52 2.06
C PHE A 68 9.74 -20.54 2.09
N ARG A 69 10.36 -20.03 3.17
CA ARG A 69 11.82 -19.95 3.31
C ARG A 69 12.48 -21.32 3.49
N ARG A 70 11.74 -22.33 4.00
CA ARG A 70 12.27 -23.68 4.32
C ARG A 70 12.32 -24.67 3.14
N GLY A 71 12.27 -24.18 1.89
CA GLY A 71 12.55 -24.99 0.69
C GLY A 71 11.33 -25.44 -0.11
N ILE A 72 10.10 -25.15 0.35
CA ILE A 72 8.86 -25.38 -0.43
C ILE A 72 8.64 -24.26 -1.47
N SER A 73 9.49 -23.23 -1.47
CA SER A 73 9.37 -22.09 -2.39
C SER A 73 9.42 -22.48 -3.86
N ILE A 74 10.15 -23.52 -4.25
CA ILE A 74 10.22 -23.95 -5.66
C ILE A 74 8.85 -24.50 -6.10
N ASP A 75 8.29 -25.42 -5.32
CA ASP A 75 6.98 -26.02 -5.61
C ASP A 75 5.89 -24.95 -5.59
N LYS A 76 5.91 -24.05 -4.61
CA LYS A 76 4.94 -22.95 -4.50
C LYS A 76 5.09 -21.92 -5.60
N ASN A 77 6.31 -21.56 -5.99
CA ASN A 77 6.53 -20.64 -7.10
C ASN A 77 6.06 -21.25 -8.43
N LEU A 78 6.31 -22.55 -8.64
CA LEU A 78 5.84 -23.26 -9.83
C LEU A 78 4.32 -23.38 -9.84
N GLU A 79 3.71 -23.74 -8.70
CA GLU A 79 2.25 -23.79 -8.52
C GLU A 79 1.62 -22.42 -8.79
N CYS A 80 2.16 -21.35 -8.20
CA CYS A 80 1.70 -19.98 -8.43
C CYS A 80 1.86 -19.56 -9.88
N TRP A 81 2.98 -19.88 -10.52
CA TRP A 81 3.23 -19.54 -11.92
C TRP A 81 2.28 -20.28 -12.85
N LEU A 82 2.15 -21.60 -12.71
CA LEU A 82 1.22 -22.43 -13.49
C LEU A 82 -0.23 -21.99 -13.26
N GLY A 83 -0.63 -21.81 -12.01
CA GLY A 83 -1.99 -21.36 -11.66
C GLY A 83 -2.31 -19.99 -12.25
N SER A 84 -1.39 -19.03 -12.14
CA SER A 84 -1.56 -17.69 -12.71
C SER A 84 -1.59 -17.72 -14.25
N TYR A 85 -0.75 -18.55 -14.88
CA TYR A 85 -0.75 -18.74 -16.33
C TYR A 85 -2.07 -19.36 -16.81
N LEU A 86 -2.58 -20.40 -16.13
CA LEU A 86 -3.85 -21.01 -16.49
C LEU A 86 -5.02 -20.04 -16.27
N GLN A 87 -5.04 -19.31 -15.15
CA GLN A 87 -6.06 -18.28 -14.87
C GLN A 87 -6.02 -17.12 -15.88
N SER A 88 -4.85 -16.79 -16.44
CA SER A 88 -4.75 -15.74 -17.45
C SER A 88 -5.25 -16.16 -18.84
N HIS A 89 -5.39 -17.46 -19.11
CA HIS A 89 -5.81 -17.99 -20.42
C HIS A 89 -7.19 -18.68 -20.39
N LEU A 90 -7.65 -19.16 -19.23
CA LEU A 90 -8.90 -19.91 -19.10
C LEU A 90 -9.93 -19.14 -18.27
N VAL A 91 -10.96 -18.62 -18.96
CA VAL A 91 -12.01 -17.77 -18.34
C VAL A 91 -12.84 -18.54 -17.30
N THR A 92 -12.95 -19.87 -17.42
CA THR A 92 -13.67 -20.74 -16.48
C THR A 92 -12.98 -20.92 -15.12
N LEU A 93 -11.70 -20.52 -15.02
CA LEU A 93 -10.97 -20.48 -13.74
C LEU A 93 -11.15 -19.13 -13.03
N SER A 94 -11.93 -18.21 -13.61
CA SER A 94 -12.32 -16.98 -12.93
C SER A 94 -13.32 -17.30 -11.81
N PRO A 95 -13.08 -16.84 -10.57
CA PRO A 95 -14.03 -17.02 -9.47
C PRO A 95 -15.37 -16.30 -9.73
N TYR A 96 -15.41 -15.38 -10.70
CA TYR A 96 -16.60 -14.61 -11.06
C TYR A 96 -17.41 -15.23 -12.21
N LEU A 97 -16.87 -16.23 -12.92
CA LEU A 97 -17.49 -16.82 -14.10
C LEU A 97 -17.47 -18.35 -14.04
N THR A 98 -18.54 -18.95 -13.54
CA THR A 98 -18.72 -20.41 -13.55
C THR A 98 -19.53 -20.85 -14.76
N LEU A 99 -19.33 -22.09 -15.25
CA LEU A 99 -20.13 -22.65 -16.34
C LEU A 99 -21.65 -22.61 -16.02
N LYS A 100 -22.00 -22.79 -14.75
CA LYS A 100 -23.38 -22.64 -14.25
C LYS A 100 -23.89 -21.21 -14.45
N ALA A 101 -23.12 -20.21 -14.05
CA ALA A 101 -23.49 -18.81 -14.22
C ALA A 101 -23.67 -18.44 -15.70
N ILE A 102 -22.84 -18.98 -16.60
CA ILE A 102 -22.97 -18.77 -18.05
C ILE A 102 -24.27 -19.39 -18.60
N SER A 103 -24.72 -20.52 -18.04
CA SER A 103 -25.96 -21.19 -18.48
C SER A 103 -27.25 -20.48 -18.03
N GLU A 104 -27.16 -19.53 -17.10
CA GLU A 104 -28.30 -18.75 -16.64
C GLU A 104 -28.53 -17.55 -17.57
N ALA A 105 -29.68 -17.52 -18.27
CA ALA A 105 -29.99 -16.50 -19.29
C ALA A 105 -30.01 -15.04 -18.78
N SER A 106 -30.07 -14.83 -17.47
CA SER A 106 -30.05 -13.52 -16.81
C SER A 106 -28.66 -13.09 -16.32
N TYR A 107 -27.63 -13.90 -16.50
CA TYR A 107 -26.30 -13.59 -15.99
C TYR A 107 -25.69 -12.38 -16.70
N ARG A 108 -25.30 -11.38 -15.90
CA ARG A 108 -24.51 -10.24 -16.36
C ARG A 108 -23.17 -10.28 -15.60
N PRO A 109 -22.03 -10.49 -16.29
CA PRO A 109 -20.75 -10.51 -15.63
C PRO A 109 -20.47 -9.14 -15.01
N THR A 110 -20.04 -9.13 -13.75
CA THR A 110 -19.57 -7.90 -13.12
C THR A 110 -18.24 -7.52 -13.78
N PRO A 111 -18.10 -6.29 -14.32
CA PRO A 111 -16.87 -5.87 -14.95
C PRO A 111 -15.69 -5.93 -13.96
N ILE A 112 -14.66 -6.72 -14.28
CA ILE A 112 -13.46 -6.85 -13.45
C ILE A 112 -12.59 -5.61 -13.68
N TYR A 113 -12.73 -4.63 -12.80
CA TYR A 113 -11.98 -3.39 -12.85
C TYR A 113 -10.62 -3.49 -12.14
N ILE A 114 -10.43 -4.44 -11.22
CA ILE A 114 -9.13 -4.70 -10.57
C ILE A 114 -8.54 -5.99 -11.11
N SER A 115 -7.30 -5.94 -11.60
CA SER A 115 -6.52 -7.13 -11.95
C SER A 115 -5.14 -7.09 -11.31
N MET A 116 -4.68 -8.22 -10.80
CA MET A 116 -3.33 -8.40 -10.28
C MET A 116 -2.41 -8.94 -11.38
N ASN A 117 -1.27 -8.30 -11.57
CA ASN A 117 -0.21 -8.74 -12.46
C ASN A 117 0.76 -9.69 -11.74
N PHE A 118 1.58 -10.42 -12.49
CA PHE A 118 2.59 -11.36 -11.95
C PHE A 118 3.58 -10.71 -10.97
N ASN A 119 3.90 -9.43 -11.17
CA ASN A 119 4.75 -8.64 -10.25
C ASN A 119 3.97 -8.07 -9.04
N ARG A 120 2.77 -8.61 -8.77
CA ARG A 120 1.82 -8.19 -7.73
C ARG A 120 1.26 -6.76 -7.87
N TYR A 121 1.59 -6.04 -8.94
CA TYR A 121 0.94 -4.76 -9.23
C TYR A 121 -0.55 -5.00 -9.48
N LYS A 122 -1.42 -4.27 -8.76
CA LYS A 122 -2.86 -4.28 -8.99
C LYS A 122 -3.27 -3.04 -9.77
N SER A 123 -3.68 -3.23 -11.02
CA SER A 123 -4.24 -2.15 -11.83
C SER A 123 -5.73 -1.98 -11.53
N ALA A 124 -6.16 -0.78 -11.15
CA ALA A 124 -7.58 -0.42 -11.04
C ALA A 124 -8.00 0.38 -12.27
N ARG A 125 -8.89 -0.18 -13.09
CA ARG A 125 -9.39 0.38 -14.36
C ARG A 125 -10.76 1.00 -14.18
N TYR A 126 -10.89 2.06 -13.39
CA TYR A 126 -12.17 2.72 -13.15
C TYR A 126 -12.75 3.35 -14.42
N TYR A 127 -11.93 4.10 -15.16
CA TYR A 127 -12.44 4.87 -16.30
C TYR A 127 -12.75 4.03 -17.53
N SER A 128 -11.98 2.96 -17.76
CA SER A 128 -12.15 2.10 -18.94
C SER A 128 -13.16 0.97 -18.75
N VAL A 129 -13.50 0.61 -17.51
CA VAL A 129 -14.38 -0.54 -17.22
C VAL A 129 -15.72 -0.12 -16.63
N MET A 130 -15.80 1.01 -15.91
CA MET A 130 -17.05 1.47 -15.29
C MET A 130 -17.62 2.70 -16.00
N THR A 131 -18.94 2.76 -16.10
CA THR A 131 -19.68 3.99 -16.39
C THR A 131 -19.58 4.99 -15.23
N LYS A 132 -19.95 6.25 -15.48
CA LYS A 132 -20.00 7.26 -14.42
C LYS A 132 -20.92 6.85 -13.27
N SER A 133 -22.11 6.35 -13.57
CA SER A 133 -23.08 5.93 -12.54
C SER A 133 -22.57 4.77 -11.69
N GLU A 134 -21.85 3.81 -12.28
CA GLU A 134 -21.25 2.71 -11.53
C GLU A 134 -20.13 3.18 -10.61
N ARG A 135 -19.30 4.13 -11.06
CA ARG A 135 -18.27 4.75 -10.22
C ARG A 135 -18.88 5.53 -9.06
N ASP A 136 -19.93 6.30 -9.32
CA ASP A 136 -20.63 7.08 -8.30
C ASP A 136 -21.24 6.17 -7.22
N GLU A 137 -21.87 5.05 -7.63
CA GLU A 137 -22.38 4.05 -6.69
C GLU A 137 -21.26 3.35 -5.91
N HIS A 138 -20.15 3.02 -6.58
CA HIS A 138 -18.99 2.41 -5.93
C HIS A 138 -18.32 3.36 -4.91
N ARG A 139 -18.23 4.65 -5.23
CA ARG A 139 -17.83 5.72 -4.31
C ARG A 139 -18.79 5.79 -3.13
N ARG A 140 -20.11 5.88 -3.37
CA ARG A 140 -21.13 5.95 -2.32
C ARG A 140 -21.03 4.79 -1.32
N LYS A 141 -20.96 3.55 -1.78
CA LYS A 141 -20.80 2.36 -0.92
C LYS A 141 -19.51 2.42 -0.09
N ARG A 142 -18.44 3.01 -0.63
CA ARG A 142 -17.18 3.20 0.09
C ARG A 142 -17.31 4.20 1.21
N ILE A 143 -17.87 5.36 0.88
CA ILE A 143 -18.09 6.44 1.84
C ILE A 143 -18.96 5.92 2.97
N GLU A 144 -20.05 5.22 2.67
CA GLU A 144 -20.91 4.59 3.67
C GLU A 144 -20.13 3.67 4.63
N ARG A 145 -19.33 2.74 4.09
CA ARG A 145 -18.49 1.85 4.91
C ARG A 145 -17.45 2.61 5.74
N ARG A 146 -16.82 3.62 5.15
CA ARG A 146 -15.77 4.41 5.82
C ARG A 146 -16.35 5.31 6.90
N SER A 147 -17.47 5.96 6.65
CA SER A 147 -18.20 6.79 7.61
C SER A 147 -18.67 5.96 8.80
N ALA A 148 -19.14 4.73 8.58
CA ALA A 148 -19.49 3.80 9.66
C ALA A 148 -18.30 3.42 10.55
N ALA A 149 -17.08 3.45 10.01
CA ALA A 149 -15.82 3.20 10.72
C ALA A 149 -15.06 4.48 11.09
N HIS A 150 -15.67 5.66 10.92
CA HIS A 150 -15.00 6.94 11.16
C HIS A 150 -14.79 7.17 12.65
N ARG A 151 -13.60 7.65 13.01
CA ARG A 151 -13.23 8.00 14.38
C ARG A 151 -12.22 9.14 14.38
N VAL A 152 -12.25 9.95 15.42
CA VAL A 152 -11.19 10.94 15.68
C VAL A 152 -10.06 10.25 16.43
N LEU A 153 -8.82 10.47 16.01
CA LEU A 153 -7.65 9.89 16.68
C LEU A 153 -7.29 10.73 17.91
N ASP A 154 -6.82 10.06 18.96
CA ASP A 154 -6.17 10.73 20.09
C ASP A 154 -4.71 11.03 19.73
N MET A 155 -4.33 12.30 19.81
CA MET A 155 -2.98 12.75 19.45
C MET A 155 -1.91 12.21 20.40
N GLY A 156 -2.21 12.11 21.69
CA GLY A 156 -1.26 11.62 22.70
C GLY A 156 -0.92 10.16 22.48
N GLN A 157 -1.96 9.32 22.35
CA GLN A 157 -1.82 7.89 22.08
C GLN A 157 -1.17 7.61 20.73
N PHE A 158 -1.53 8.38 19.70
CA PHE A 158 -0.89 8.29 18.38
C PHE A 158 0.62 8.55 18.50
N ASN A 159 1.00 9.69 19.09
CA ASN A 159 2.41 10.08 19.22
C ASN A 159 3.22 9.08 20.03
N GLU A 160 2.64 8.55 21.11
CA GLU A 160 3.28 7.54 21.95
C GLU A 160 3.47 6.22 21.18
N SER A 161 2.44 5.72 20.50
CA SER A 161 2.52 4.46 19.72
C SER A 161 3.54 4.58 18.60
N ILE A 162 3.47 5.60 17.74
CA ILE A 162 4.44 5.71 16.63
C ILE A 162 5.88 5.82 17.14
N LYS A 163 6.09 6.50 18.27
CA LYS A 163 7.43 6.67 18.85
C LYS A 163 7.94 5.34 19.39
N ASN A 164 7.11 4.63 20.15
CA ASN A 164 7.49 3.36 20.78
C ASN A 164 7.67 2.24 19.75
N ASP A 165 6.83 2.21 18.72
CA ASP A 165 6.80 1.13 17.74
C ASP A 165 7.79 1.36 16.60
N LEU A 166 7.84 2.58 16.03
CA LEU A 166 8.62 2.82 14.81
C LEU A 166 10.06 3.23 15.07
N THR A 167 10.34 3.97 16.15
CA THR A 167 11.71 4.45 16.43
C THR A 167 12.72 3.31 16.60
N PRO A 168 12.44 2.25 17.38
CA PRO A 168 13.39 1.14 17.52
C PRO A 168 13.62 0.41 16.19
N LEU A 169 12.57 0.16 15.43
CA LEU A 169 12.63 -0.51 14.13
C LEU A 169 13.43 0.30 13.11
N TYR A 170 13.17 1.61 13.05
CA TYR A 170 13.91 2.49 12.16
C TYR A 170 15.40 2.57 12.53
N ARG A 171 15.73 2.62 13.82
CA ARG A 171 17.13 2.56 14.27
C ARG A 171 17.81 1.26 13.88
N LEU A 172 17.12 0.13 14.00
CA LEU A 172 17.65 -1.18 13.61
C LEU A 172 17.87 -1.28 12.10
N LEU A 173 16.99 -0.69 11.29
CA LEU A 173 17.17 -0.62 9.84
C LEU A 173 18.34 0.31 9.45
N ARG A 174 18.41 1.49 10.07
CA ARG A 174 19.45 2.50 9.78
C ARG A 174 20.84 2.06 10.20
N SER A 175 20.99 1.28 11.27
CA SER A 175 22.29 0.81 11.77
C SER A 175 23.05 -0.07 10.76
N ARG A 176 22.32 -0.66 9.80
CA ARG A 176 22.82 -1.51 8.72
C ARG A 176 22.74 -0.85 7.33
N GLY A 177 22.43 0.44 7.26
CA GLY A 177 22.42 1.21 6.01
C GLY A 177 21.09 1.24 5.26
N GLY A 178 20.06 0.55 5.77
CA GLY A 178 18.71 0.62 5.23
C GLY A 178 18.02 1.95 5.50
N GLU A 179 16.88 2.17 4.85
CA GLU A 179 16.12 3.41 4.94
C GLU A 179 14.61 3.14 4.91
N LEU A 180 13.82 3.92 5.64
CA LEU A 180 12.36 3.84 5.67
C LEU A 180 11.77 5.21 5.38
N VAL A 181 10.90 5.29 4.38
CA VAL A 181 10.15 6.50 4.05
C VAL A 181 8.66 6.22 4.17
N LEU A 182 7.96 7.03 4.96
CA LEU A 182 6.51 6.97 5.08
C LEU A 182 5.85 7.83 4.00
N LEU A 183 4.86 7.27 3.32
CA LEU A 183 4.16 7.90 2.19
C LEU A 183 2.66 8.00 2.42
N ARG A 184 2.13 9.22 2.51
CA ARG A 184 0.69 9.44 2.43
C ARG A 184 0.26 9.60 0.98
N MET A 185 -0.37 8.56 0.45
CA MET A 185 -0.93 8.54 -0.91
C MET A 185 -2.10 9.53 -1.05
N PRO A 186 -2.35 10.04 -2.28
CA PRO A 186 -3.50 10.89 -2.55
C PRO A 186 -4.84 10.23 -2.20
N THR A 187 -5.67 11.00 -1.53
CA THR A 187 -7.13 10.78 -1.44
C THR A 187 -7.81 12.08 -1.84
N THR A 188 -9.01 11.99 -2.41
CA THR A 188 -9.78 13.16 -2.87
C THR A 188 -11.19 13.17 -2.26
N GLY A 189 -11.94 14.24 -2.50
CA GLY A 189 -13.36 14.33 -2.10
C GLY A 189 -13.62 14.00 -0.63
N GLU A 190 -14.66 13.19 -0.39
CA GLU A 190 -15.16 12.87 0.94
C GLU A 190 -14.18 12.03 1.76
N HIS A 191 -13.36 11.18 1.12
CA HIS A 191 -12.31 10.44 1.84
C HIS A 191 -11.27 11.38 2.44
N TRP A 192 -10.83 12.37 1.67
CA TRP A 192 -9.89 13.36 2.20
C TRP A 192 -10.52 14.15 3.35
N SER A 193 -11.77 14.60 3.20
CA SER A 193 -12.48 15.30 4.28
C SER A 193 -12.53 14.44 5.55
N MET A 194 -12.97 13.18 5.44
CA MET A 194 -13.02 12.27 6.60
C MET A 194 -11.64 11.98 7.20
N ASP A 195 -10.61 11.79 6.38
CA ASP A 195 -9.25 11.56 6.89
C ASP A 195 -8.72 12.80 7.61
N ASN A 196 -9.01 14.00 7.09
CA ASN A 196 -8.61 15.27 7.70
C ASN A 196 -9.40 15.58 8.98
N ASP A 197 -10.68 15.25 9.03
CA ASP A 197 -11.51 15.39 10.24
C ASP A 197 -11.05 14.40 11.33
N SER A 198 -10.66 13.19 10.93
CA SER A 198 -10.17 12.13 11.82
C SER A 198 -8.79 12.43 12.40
N ALA A 199 -7.87 12.86 11.54
CA ALA A 199 -6.46 13.07 11.87
C ALA A 199 -5.87 14.18 10.99
N ARG A 200 -6.05 15.43 11.44
CA ARG A 200 -5.52 16.62 10.75
C ARG A 200 -4.00 16.52 10.56
N LYS A 201 -3.54 16.75 9.33
CA LYS A 201 -2.14 16.57 8.94
C LYS A 201 -1.16 17.25 9.91
N GLU A 202 -1.44 18.49 10.28
CA GLU A 202 -0.58 19.32 11.14
C GLU A 202 -0.33 18.71 12.53
N PHE A 203 -1.32 18.00 13.09
CA PHE A 203 -1.24 17.43 14.44
C PHE A 203 -0.80 15.97 14.47
N PHE A 204 -0.83 15.28 13.33
CA PHE A 204 -0.51 13.85 13.25
C PHE A 204 0.65 13.59 12.30
N TRP A 205 0.45 13.77 11.00
CA TRP A 205 1.44 13.40 10.00
C TRP A 205 2.73 14.24 10.08
N ASP A 206 2.58 15.55 10.31
CA ASP A 206 3.71 16.47 10.38
C ASP A 206 4.57 16.27 11.63
N GLN A 207 4.03 15.59 12.65
CA GLN A 207 4.75 15.26 13.88
C GLN A 207 5.65 14.03 13.72
N ILE A 208 5.38 13.15 12.73
CA ILE A 208 6.06 11.85 12.62
C ILE A 208 7.57 12.00 12.49
N THR A 209 8.06 12.90 11.61
CA THR A 209 9.51 13.04 11.37
C THR A 209 10.22 13.49 12.65
N GLU A 210 9.67 14.48 13.36
CA GLU A 210 10.25 14.99 14.60
C GLU A 210 10.25 13.95 15.73
N LEU A 211 9.22 13.09 15.78
CA LEU A 211 9.09 12.09 16.83
C LEU A 211 9.94 10.84 16.61
N THR A 212 10.29 10.51 15.36
CA THR A 212 10.83 9.19 14.99
C THR A 212 12.09 9.25 14.13
N ASP A 213 12.50 10.43 13.64
CA ASP A 213 13.52 10.64 12.62
C ASP A 213 13.20 10.04 11.23
N ILE A 214 12.01 9.44 11.05
CA ILE A 214 11.60 8.80 9.79
C ILE A 214 11.17 9.87 8.78
N PRO A 215 11.79 9.95 7.59
CA PRO A 215 11.36 10.87 6.55
C PRO A 215 9.93 10.56 6.08
N THR A 216 9.09 11.60 5.98
CA THR A 216 7.73 11.47 5.43
C THR A 216 7.54 12.22 4.12
N ILE A 217 6.62 11.73 3.30
CA ILE A 217 6.11 12.38 2.08
C ILE A 217 4.59 12.40 2.18
N HIS A 218 3.99 13.58 2.24
CA HIS A 218 2.54 13.73 2.17
C HIS A 218 2.13 14.31 0.81
N PHE A 219 1.14 13.71 0.13
CA PHE A 219 0.73 14.20 -1.20
C PHE A 219 0.35 15.69 -1.21
N ARG A 220 -0.27 16.20 -0.13
CA ARG A 220 -0.64 17.62 0.06
C ARG A 220 0.55 18.60 0.12
N ASP A 221 1.77 18.13 0.37
CA ASP A 221 2.96 18.99 0.39
C ASP A 221 3.53 19.23 -1.01
N TYR A 222 3.04 18.50 -2.01
CA TYR A 222 3.59 18.51 -3.36
C TYR A 222 2.47 18.78 -4.37
N PRO A 223 2.40 19.97 -4.98
CA PRO A 223 1.41 20.28 -6.01
C PRO A 223 1.38 19.24 -7.14
N GLU A 224 2.54 18.66 -7.46
CA GLU A 224 2.68 17.62 -8.47
C GLU A 224 2.01 16.28 -8.10
N LEU A 225 1.80 16.00 -6.80
CA LEU A 225 1.04 14.84 -6.30
C LEU A 225 -0.43 15.17 -5.99
N MET A 226 -0.75 16.44 -5.72
CA MET A 226 -2.14 16.90 -5.56
C MET A 226 -2.94 16.93 -6.87
N ALA A 227 -2.25 16.92 -8.01
CA ALA A 227 -2.87 17.02 -9.32
C ALA A 227 -3.65 15.76 -9.77
N PHE A 228 -3.60 14.68 -9.00
CA PHE A 228 -4.29 13.43 -9.32
C PHE A 228 -5.66 13.35 -8.66
N ASP A 229 -6.64 12.82 -9.39
CA ASP A 229 -7.96 12.52 -8.86
C ASP A 229 -8.13 11.02 -8.61
N CYS A 230 -8.85 10.67 -7.55
CA CYS A 230 -9.15 9.30 -7.18
C CYS A 230 -10.61 9.00 -7.55
N PRO A 231 -10.92 8.11 -8.52
CA PRO A 231 -12.29 7.90 -8.99
C PRO A 231 -13.26 7.37 -7.92
N ASP A 232 -12.74 6.59 -6.96
CA ASP A 232 -13.47 6.12 -5.78
C ASP A 232 -13.13 6.94 -4.52
N THR A 233 -12.49 8.09 -4.70
CA THR A 233 -11.92 9.00 -3.69
C THR A 233 -10.74 8.48 -2.87
N SER A 234 -10.31 7.23 -3.08
CA SER A 234 -9.22 6.61 -2.31
C SER A 234 -8.08 6.02 -3.15
N HIS A 235 -8.33 5.63 -4.39
CA HIS A 235 -7.38 4.95 -5.26
C HIS A 235 -7.23 5.68 -6.59
N LEU A 236 -6.01 5.69 -7.12
CA LEU A 236 -5.72 6.18 -8.47
C LEU A 236 -6.26 5.21 -9.52
N ASP A 237 -6.65 5.75 -10.67
CA ASP A 237 -6.84 4.92 -11.86
C ASP A 237 -5.50 4.45 -12.41
N THR A 238 -5.49 3.30 -13.08
CA THR A 238 -4.30 2.77 -13.73
C THR A 238 -3.72 3.69 -14.80
N THR A 239 -4.51 4.59 -15.39
CA THR A 239 -4.01 5.60 -16.34
C THR A 239 -3.08 6.62 -15.68
N ASP A 240 -3.30 6.90 -14.39
CA ASP A 240 -2.56 7.91 -13.63
C ASP A 240 -1.33 7.33 -12.93
N ALA A 241 -1.37 6.03 -12.60
CA ALA A 241 -0.31 5.34 -11.85
C ALA A 241 1.12 5.54 -12.43
N PRO A 242 1.37 5.49 -13.75
CA PRO A 242 2.71 5.72 -14.31
C PRO A 242 3.24 7.13 -14.06
N GLU A 243 2.41 8.16 -14.26
CA GLU A 243 2.82 9.56 -14.06
C GLU A 243 2.96 9.88 -12.57
N PHE A 244 2.05 9.38 -11.73
CA PHE A 244 2.18 9.49 -10.28
C PHE A 244 3.50 8.88 -9.80
N THR A 245 3.81 7.66 -10.26
CA THR A 245 5.06 6.99 -9.90
C THR A 245 6.28 7.80 -10.34
N ARG A 246 6.28 8.39 -11.55
CA ARG A 246 7.40 9.23 -12.02
C ARG A 246 7.60 10.46 -11.13
N ARG A 247 6.53 11.16 -10.76
CA ARG A 247 6.60 12.35 -9.90
C ARG A 247 7.05 11.99 -8.49
N LEU A 248 6.46 10.94 -7.90
CA LEU A 248 6.87 10.42 -6.61
C LEU A 248 8.35 10.02 -6.58
N SER A 249 8.84 9.32 -7.62
CA SER A 249 10.25 8.92 -7.69
C SER A 249 11.20 10.13 -7.67
N ARG A 250 10.84 11.25 -8.30
CA ARG A 250 11.65 12.49 -8.24
C ARG A 250 11.64 13.09 -6.83
N ILE A 251 10.49 13.14 -6.17
CA ILE A 251 10.36 13.63 -4.79
C ILE A 251 11.21 12.79 -3.85
N LEU A 252 11.05 11.47 -3.94
CA LEU A 252 11.78 10.51 -3.12
C LEU A 252 13.29 10.67 -3.28
N LYS A 253 13.78 10.77 -4.53
CA LYS A 253 15.20 10.99 -4.82
C LYS A 253 15.72 12.26 -4.13
N ARG A 254 15.02 13.40 -4.27
CA ARG A 254 15.39 14.64 -3.58
C ARG A 254 15.39 14.50 -2.05
N LYS A 255 14.41 13.79 -1.48
CA LYS A 255 14.31 13.58 -0.03
C LYS A 255 15.49 12.75 0.50
N LEU A 256 15.86 11.70 -0.22
CA LEU A 256 16.98 10.82 0.15
C LEU A 256 18.35 11.49 -0.05
N GLU A 257 18.52 12.28 -1.12
CA GLU A 257 19.75 13.05 -1.37
C GLU A 257 19.93 14.18 -0.34
N GLY A 258 18.84 14.87 0.02
CA GLY A 258 18.84 15.93 1.04
C GLY A 258 19.08 15.44 2.47
N GLY A 259 18.90 14.14 2.73
CA GLY A 259 19.15 13.49 4.04
C GLY A 259 20.55 12.89 4.21
N LYS A 260 21.45 13.06 3.22
CA LYS A 260 22.78 12.42 3.14
C LYS A 260 22.74 10.91 3.39
N LEU A 261 22.45 10.17 2.32
CA LEU A 261 22.91 8.79 2.18
C LEU A 261 24.41 8.73 2.51
N HIS A 262 24.79 7.96 3.53
CA HIS A 262 26.14 7.42 3.57
C HIS A 262 26.28 6.53 2.32
N PRO A 263 27.37 6.66 1.54
CA PRO A 263 27.56 5.81 0.38
C PRO A 263 27.57 4.36 0.87
N LEU A 264 26.55 3.60 0.46
CA LEU A 264 26.48 2.16 0.67
C LEU A 264 27.77 1.55 0.08
N GLY A 265 28.46 0.78 0.90
CA GLY A 265 29.70 0.11 0.54
C GLY A 265 29.51 -0.74 -0.71
N ARG A 266 30.56 -0.75 -1.54
CA ARG A 266 30.66 -1.58 -2.74
C ARG A 266 30.55 -3.07 -2.42
#